data_AF-A0A4Y1ZSH0-F1
#
_entry.id   AF-A0A4Y1ZSH0-F1
#
_cell.length_a   1.000
_cell.length_b   1.000
_cell.length_c   1.000
_cell.angle_alpha   90.00
_cell.angle_beta   90.00
_cell.angle_gamma   90.00
#
_symmetry.space_group_name_H-M   'P 1'
#
loop_
_entity.id
_entity.type
_entity.pdbx_description
1 polymer ?
#
loop_
_entity_poly.entity_id
_entity_poly.type
_entity_poly.pdbx_seq_one_letter_code
_entity_poly.pdbx_strand_id
1 'polypeptide(L)'
;MMIVYTILHQIEGILNSRPLTPLSSDLDDLEVLTPGHFLIGRPITAIAEPNLTNIENNRLNLWQKNIKNDTSHMEKVAKQLFKYLTTEE
;
A
#
# COMPACT_ATOMS: atom_id res chain seq x y z
N MET A 1 4.56 -27.56 13.62
CA MET A 1 5.22 -26.24 13.44
C MET A 1 4.82 -25.60 12.10
N MET A 2 5.09 -26.25 10.96
CA MET A 2 4.92 -25.66 9.62
C MET A 2 3.47 -25.29 9.25
N ILE A 3 2.49 -26.13 9.61
CA ILE A 3 1.06 -25.91 9.27
C ILE A 3 0.47 -24.70 10.01
N VAL A 4 0.81 -24.53 11.30
CA VAL A 4 0.31 -23.40 12.10
C VAL A 4 0.86 -22.08 11.56
N TYR A 5 2.15 -22.04 11.20
CA TYR A 5 2.79 -20.87 10.60
C TYR A 5 2.11 -20.45 9.30
N THR A 6 1.83 -21.40 8.40
CA THR A 6 1.16 -21.10 7.13
C THR A 6 -0.28 -20.61 7.31
N ILE A 7 -1.02 -21.14 8.30
CA ILE A 7 -2.39 -20.68 8.59
C ILE A 7 -2.38 -19.25 9.14
N LEU A 8 -1.45 -18.95 10.06
CA LEU A 8 -1.31 -17.58 10.59
C LEU A 8 -0.98 -16.57 9.49
N HIS A 9 -0.08 -16.92 8.56
CA HIS A 9 0.25 -16.05 7.42
C HIS A 9 -0.96 -15.81 6.50
N GLN A 10 -1.79 -16.83 6.29
CA GLN A 10 -3.01 -16.68 5.49
C GLN A 10 -4.02 -15.77 6.19
N ILE A 11 -4.21 -15.93 7.51
CA ILE A 11 -5.10 -15.08 8.31
C ILE A 11 -4.62 -13.62 8.27
N GLU A 12 -3.32 -13.38 8.48
CA GLU A 12 -2.72 -12.05 8.37
C GLU A 12 -2.91 -11.46 6.97
N GLY A 13 -2.66 -12.24 5.92
CA GLY A 13 -2.89 -11.83 4.54
C GLY A 13 -4.32 -11.40 4.29
N ILE A 14 -5.30 -12.20 4.75
CA ILE A 14 -6.73 -11.92 4.61
C ILE A 14 -7.12 -10.63 5.37
N LEU A 15 -6.64 -10.47 6.60
CA LEU A 15 -6.92 -9.28 7.40
C LEU A 15 -6.32 -8.02 6.76
N ASN A 16 -5.11 -8.12 6.22
CA ASN A 16 -4.40 -6.99 5.61
C ASN A 16 -4.92 -6.62 4.22
N SER A 17 -5.53 -7.56 3.49
CA SER A 17 -6.16 -7.29 2.20
C SER A 17 -7.62 -6.86 2.30
N ARG A 18 -8.23 -6.93 3.49
CA ARG A 18 -9.65 -6.62 3.66
C ARG A 18 -9.90 -5.12 3.42
N PRO A 19 -10.85 -4.75 2.55
CA PRO A 19 -11.29 -3.36 2.40
C PRO A 19 -11.69 -2.72 3.74
N LEU A 20 -11.16 -1.53 4.01
CA LEU A 20 -11.60 -0.62 5.07
C LEU A 20 -12.74 0.29 4.60
N THR A 21 -12.78 0.57 3.30
CA THR A 21 -13.81 1.39 2.67
C THR A 21 -14.51 0.59 1.56
N PRO A 22 -15.79 0.86 1.27
CA PRO A 22 -16.44 0.32 0.08
C PRO A 22 -15.69 0.77 -1.18
N LEU A 23 -15.70 -0.08 -2.21
CA LEU A 23 -15.12 0.24 -3.52
C LEU A 23 -15.83 1.47 -4.10
N SER A 24 -15.07 2.48 -4.50
CA SER A 24 -15.62 3.65 -5.19
C SER A 24 -16.30 3.23 -6.49
N SER A 25 -17.44 3.84 -6.80
CA SER A 25 -18.10 3.70 -8.10
C SER A 25 -17.39 4.48 -9.22
N ASP A 26 -16.44 5.34 -8.87
CA ASP A 26 -15.67 6.15 -9.80
C ASP A 26 -14.58 5.31 -10.47
N LEU A 27 -14.60 5.24 -11.80
CA LEU A 27 -13.64 4.45 -12.60
C LEU A 27 -12.18 4.94 -12.49
N ASP A 28 -11.98 6.18 -12.05
CA ASP A 28 -10.65 6.76 -11.82
C ASP A 28 -10.11 6.49 -10.40
N ASP A 29 -10.93 5.95 -9.48
CA ASP A 29 -10.60 5.69 -8.07
C ASP A 29 -10.83 4.21 -7.71
N LEU A 30 -10.16 3.32 -8.45
CA LEU A 30 -10.29 1.85 -8.31
C LEU A 30 -9.47 1.27 -7.13
N GLU A 31 -8.71 2.10 -6.42
CA GLU A 31 -7.85 1.62 -5.33
C GLU A 31 -8.64 1.55 -4.02
N VAL A 32 -8.88 0.33 -3.55
CA VAL A 32 -9.61 0.09 -2.29
C VAL A 32 -8.65 0.24 -1.13
N LEU A 33 -9.03 1.05 -0.14
CA LEU A 33 -8.22 1.19 1.05
C LEU A 33 -8.25 -0.09 1.88
N THR A 34 -7.09 -0.62 2.27
CA THR A 34 -6.96 -1.81 3.12
C THR A 34 -5.96 -1.55 4.26
N PRO A 35 -5.98 -2.31 5.37
CA PRO A 35 -4.95 -2.19 6.41
C PRO A 35 -3.53 -2.39 5.86
N GLY A 36 -3.38 -3.22 4.83
CA GLY A 36 -2.12 -3.45 4.14
C GLY A 36 -1.49 -2.17 3.58
N HIS A 37 -2.28 -1.19 3.12
CA HIS A 37 -1.76 0.10 2.64
C HIS A 37 -1.01 0.87 3.74
N PHE A 38 -1.49 0.80 4.99
CA PHE A 38 -0.84 1.44 6.13
C PHE A 38 0.38 0.67 6.64
N LEU A 39 0.33 -0.66 6.56
CA LEU A 39 1.43 -1.52 6.99
C LEU A 39 2.63 -1.47 6.03
N ILE A 40 2.35 -1.35 4.74
CA ILE A 40 3.37 -1.33 3.68
C ILE A 40 3.93 0.10 3.51
N GLY A 41 3.14 1.15 3.77
CA GLY A 41 3.57 2.55 3.67
C GLY A 41 3.86 3.02 2.24
N ARG A 42 3.53 2.19 1.25
CA ARG A 42 3.67 2.40 -0.20
C ARG A 42 2.59 1.59 -0.94
N PRO A 43 2.32 1.87 -2.23
CA PRO A 43 1.33 1.10 -2.99
C PRO A 43 1.62 -0.40 -2.95
N ILE A 44 0.59 -1.23 -2.86
CA ILE A 44 0.75 -2.69 -2.90
C ILE A 44 1.26 -3.18 -4.27
N THR A 45 1.07 -2.36 -5.31
CA THR A 45 1.56 -2.53 -6.67
C THR A 45 2.96 -1.96 -6.88
N ALA A 46 3.58 -1.37 -5.85
CA ALA A 46 4.93 -0.82 -5.96
C ALA A 46 5.92 -1.92 -6.33
N ILE A 47 6.76 -1.63 -7.32
CA ILE A 47 7.83 -2.55 -7.75
C ILE A 47 8.76 -2.79 -6.56
N ALA A 48 9.06 -4.06 -6.28
CA ALA A 48 10.04 -4.43 -5.27
C ALA A 48 11.37 -3.73 -5.56
N GLU A 49 11.96 -3.09 -4.55
CA GLU A 49 13.22 -2.39 -4.72
C GLU A 49 14.29 -3.35 -5.28
N PRO A 50 14.97 -2.97 -6.38
CA PRO A 50 16.00 -3.81 -6.95
C PRO A 50 17.12 -4.02 -5.95
N ASN A 51 17.76 -5.20 -5.96
CA ASN A 51 18.90 -5.45 -5.08
C ASN A 51 20.10 -4.57 -5.50
N LEU A 52 20.43 -3.56 -4.70
CA LEU A 52 21.41 -2.52 -5.04
C LEU A 52 22.84 -2.86 -4.61
N THR A 53 23.14 -4.10 -4.23
CA THR A 53 24.46 -4.47 -3.70
C THR A 53 25.61 -4.30 -4.70
N ASN A 54 25.33 -4.32 -6.00
CA ASN A 54 26.35 -4.30 -7.07
C ASN A 54 26.21 -3.13 -8.09
N ILE A 55 25.50 -2.03 -7.77
CA ILE A 55 25.23 -0.94 -8.73
C ILE A 55 25.88 0.38 -8.29
N GLU A 56 26.63 1.01 -9.19
CA GLU A 56 27.28 2.31 -8.96
C GLU A 56 26.30 3.51 -9.09
N ASN A 57 26.24 4.31 -8.03
CA ASN A 57 25.97 5.76 -7.97
C ASN A 57 24.85 6.40 -8.81
N ASN A 58 23.66 5.79 -8.88
CA ASN A 58 22.41 6.52 -9.21
C ASN A 58 21.33 6.38 -8.12
N ARG A 59 21.78 6.16 -6.87
CA ARG A 59 20.96 5.87 -5.68
C ARG A 59 19.99 7.01 -5.32
N LEU A 60 20.44 8.26 -5.45
CA LEU A 60 19.68 9.43 -4.99
C LEU A 60 18.42 9.65 -5.84
N ASN A 61 18.53 9.56 -7.17
CA ASN A 61 17.40 9.80 -8.06
C ASN A 61 16.32 8.70 -7.94
N LEU A 62 16.75 7.44 -7.82
CA LEU A 62 15.86 6.30 -7.59
C LEU A 62 15.16 6.40 -6.23
N TRP A 63 15.91 6.67 -5.16
CA TRP A 63 15.35 6.86 -3.82
C TRP A 63 14.38 8.04 -3.77
N GLN A 64 14.74 9.18 -4.36
CA GLN A 64 13.86 10.35 -4.44
C GLN A 64 12.58 10.06 -5.23
N LYS A 65 12.69 9.31 -6.34
CA LYS A 65 11.53 8.90 -7.14
C LYS A 65 10.61 7.97 -6.35
N ASN A 66 11.17 6.98 -5.65
CA ASN A 66 10.40 6.07 -4.82
C ASN A 66 9.70 6.82 -3.69
N ILE A 67 10.41 7.71 -2.99
CA ILE A 67 9.81 8.55 -1.94
C ILE A 67 8.69 9.44 -2.47
N LYS A 68 8.86 10.05 -3.65
CA LYS A 68 7.80 10.86 -4.27
C LYS A 68 6.57 10.02 -4.61
N ASN A 69 6.77 8.81 -5.11
CA ASN A 69 5.68 7.88 -5.39
C ASN A 69 4.97 7.46 -4.09
N ASP A 70 5.72 7.09 -3.05
CA ASP A 70 5.18 6.65 -1.76
C ASP A 70 4.41 7.79 -1.08
N THR A 71 4.96 9.01 -1.05
CA THR A 71 4.27 10.20 -0.51
C THR A 71 3.01 10.53 -1.29
N SER A 72 3.04 10.51 -2.64
CA SER A 72 1.84 10.77 -3.44
C SER A 72 0.74 9.72 -3.22
N HIS A 73 1.11 8.45 -3.01
CA HIS A 73 0.17 7.39 -2.70
C HIS A 73 -0.42 7.56 -1.30
N MET A 74 0.41 7.86 -0.30
CA MET A 74 -0.06 8.10 1.07
C MET A 74 -0.96 9.34 1.16
N GLU A 75 -0.72 10.37 0.35
CA GLU A 75 -1.63 11.52 0.23
C GLU A 75 -2.99 11.12 -0.34
N LYS A 76 -3.03 10.23 -1.34
CA LYS A 76 -4.29 9.70 -1.88
C LYS A 76 -5.03 8.88 -0.83
N VAL A 77 -4.33 7.99 -0.13
CA VAL A 77 -4.87 7.19 0.99
C VAL A 77 -5.46 8.10 2.08
N ALA A 78 -4.73 9.15 2.48
CA ALA A 78 -5.20 10.10 3.48
C ALA A 78 -6.45 10.85 3.02
N LYS A 79 -6.52 11.28 1.74
CA LYS A 79 -7.70 11.93 1.17
C LYS A 79 -8.90 10.98 1.12
N GLN A 80 -8.70 9.71 0.76
CA GLN A 80 -9.76 8.71 0.72
C GLN A 80 -10.29 8.37 2.11
N LEU A 81 -9.39 8.22 3.11
CA LEU A 81 -9.77 8.09 4.51
C LEU A 81 -10.56 9.29 5.00
N PHE A 82 -10.06 10.50 4.75
CA PHE A 82 -10.73 11.72 5.17
C PHE A 82 -12.11 11.81 4.54
N LYS A 83 -12.22 11.57 3.22
CA LYS A 83 -13.51 11.48 2.51
C LYS A 83 -14.45 10.51 3.20
N TYR A 84 -14.01 9.28 3.51
CA TYR A 84 -14.82 8.27 4.20
C TYR A 84 -15.25 8.69 5.61
N LEU A 85 -14.35 9.30 6.39
CA LEU A 85 -14.64 9.74 7.76
C LEU A 85 -15.53 11.00 7.82
N THR A 86 -15.52 11.82 6.77
CA THR A 86 -16.34 13.04 6.67
C THR A 86 -17.60 12.88 5.84
N THR A 87 -17.75 11.76 5.12
CA THR A 87 -19.05 11.34 4.58
C THR A 87 -19.80 10.62 5.70
N GLU A 88 -20.42 11.41 6.57
CA GLU A 88 -21.67 10.94 7.19
C GLU A 88 -22.70 10.70 6.07
N GLU A 89 -23.62 9.76 6.29
CA GLU A 89 -24.72 9.40 5.38
C GLU A 89 -25.29 10.54 4.52
#